data_AF-A0A0J9X7I7-F1
#
_entry.id   AF-A0A0J9X7I7-F1
#
_cell.length_a   1.000
_cell.length_b   1.000
_cell.length_c   1.000
_cell.angle_alpha   90.00
_cell.angle_beta   90.00
_cell.angle_gamma   90.00
#
_symmetry.space_group_name_H-M   'P 1'
#
loop_
_entity.id
_entity.type
_entity.pdbx_description
1 polymer ?
#
loop_
_entity_poly.entity_id
_entity_poly.type
_entity_poly.pdbx_seq_one_letter_code
_entity_poly.pdbx_strand_id
1 'polypeptide(L)'
;MTTRAVQLLIVFGSASFVYVLFLLGVIPTTEIVQHEILPVLPFWLLVTFGSYSLGSLGWGLLTFNDKPEAYDKLLNEIEQAKVELADMGVTIEDDGEGSSDMV
;
A
#
# COMPACT_ATOMS: atom_id res chain seq x y z
N MET A 1 21.20 10.29 10.81
CA MET A 1 19.98 9.58 10.38
C MET A 1 19.31 10.44 9.32
N THR A 2 19.53 10.17 8.03
CA THR A 2 18.77 10.88 6.99
C THR A 2 17.37 10.28 6.97
N THR A 3 16.36 11.10 7.26
CA THR A 3 14.96 10.70 7.29
C THR A 3 14.58 10.12 5.93
N ARG A 4 13.93 8.94 5.88
CA ARG A 4 13.55 8.27 4.61
C ARG A 4 12.80 9.18 3.64
N ALA A 5 12.05 10.15 4.17
CA ALA A 5 11.40 11.22 3.42
C ALA A 5 12.38 12.10 2.62
N VAL A 6 13.53 12.47 3.22
CA VAL A 6 14.56 13.27 2.56
C VAL A 6 15.23 12.48 1.44
N GLN A 7 15.42 11.17 1.61
CA GLN A 7 15.98 10.31 0.56
C GLN A 7 15.07 10.26 -0.67
N LEU A 8 13.75 10.20 -0.50
CA LEU A 8 12.80 10.29 -1.61
C LEU A 8 12.88 11.64 -2.31
N LEU A 9 12.90 12.73 -1.56
CA LEU A 9 13.01 14.08 -2.14
C LEU A 9 14.29 14.25 -2.96
N ILE A 10 15.41 13.72 -2.48
CA ILE A 10 16.69 13.78 -3.20
C ILE A 10 16.63 12.94 -4.48
N VAL A 11 16.05 11.73 -4.43
CA VAL A 11 15.93 10.84 -5.61
C VAL A 11 14.99 11.43 -6.66
N PHE A 12 13.82 11.94 -6.25
CA PHE A 12 12.91 12.59 -7.19
C PHE A 12 13.48 13.91 -7.71
N GLY A 13 14.14 14.69 -6.86
CA GLY A 13 14.80 15.92 -7.24
C GLY A 13 15.94 15.67 -8.25
N SER A 14 16.76 14.65 -8.04
CA SER A 14 17.84 14.29 -8.96
C SER A 14 17.30 13.75 -10.28
N ALA A 15 16.27 12.89 -10.25
CA ALA A 15 15.61 12.40 -11.46
C ALA A 15 14.96 13.55 -12.26
N SER A 16 14.27 14.47 -11.58
CA SER A 16 13.69 15.67 -12.21
C SER A 16 14.76 16.58 -12.79
N PHE A 17 15.90 16.74 -12.10
CA PHE A 17 17.03 17.52 -12.60
C PHE A 17 17.60 16.93 -13.88
N VAL A 18 17.81 15.61 -13.91
CA VAL A 18 18.25 14.89 -15.12
C VAL A 18 17.23 15.04 -16.25
N TYR A 19 15.94 14.92 -15.97
CA TYR A 19 14.88 15.12 -16.97
C TYR A 19 14.92 16.52 -17.61
N VAL A 20 15.13 17.57 -16.80
CA VAL A 20 15.26 18.95 -17.30
C VAL A 20 16.52 19.14 -18.14
N LEU A 21 17.63 18.50 -17.77
CA LEU A 21 18.86 18.52 -18.60
C LEU A 21 18.65 17.87 -19.96
N PHE A 22 17.89 16.78 -20.03
CA PHE A 22 17.48 16.15 -21.29
C PHE A 22 16.55 17.06 -22.10
N LEU A 23 15.63 17.76 -21.44
CA LEU A 23 14.69 18.70 -22.08
C LEU A 23 15.42 19.94 -22.65
N LEU A 24 16.48 20.42 -22.00
CA LEU A 24 17.31 21.52 -22.48
C LEU A 24 18.22 21.14 -23.68
N GLY A 25 18.30 19.86 -24.05
CA GLY A 25 19.11 19.42 -25.20
C GLY A 25 20.62 19.52 -24.97
N VAL A 26 21.09 19.52 -23.71
CA VAL A 26 22.53 19.56 -23.36
C VAL A 26 23.28 18.34 -23.92
N ILE A 27 22.58 17.24 -24.16
CA ILE A 27 23.10 16.04 -24.81
C ILE A 27 22.49 16.00 -26.22
N PRO A 28 23.29 15.84 -27.30
CA PRO A 28 22.76 15.69 -28.65
C PRO A 28 22.00 14.36 -28.74
N THR A 29 20.68 14.44 -28.60
CA THR A 29 19.75 13.33 -28.84
C THR A 29 18.99 13.58 -30.14
N THR A 30 18.54 12.50 -30.79
CA THR A 30 17.76 12.58 -32.04
C THR A 30 16.56 13.51 -31.89
N GLU A 31 16.33 14.41 -32.87
CA GLU A 31 15.27 15.43 -32.82
C GLU A 31 13.88 14.87 -32.51
N ILE A 32 13.58 13.66 -33.02
CA ILE A 32 12.33 12.94 -32.78
C ILE A 32 12.10 12.69 -31.28
N VAL A 33 13.15 12.30 -30.55
CA VAL A 33 13.03 12.00 -29.12
C VAL A 33 12.82 13.27 -28.30
N GLN A 34 13.47 14.37 -28.69
CA GLN A 34 13.35 15.65 -27.99
C GLN A 34 11.98 16.29 -28.16
N HIS A 35 11.43 16.29 -29.37
CA HIS A 35 10.18 16.97 -29.66
C HIS A 35 8.93 16.13 -29.39
N GLU A 36 8.99 14.82 -29.58
CA GLU A 36 7.79 13.97 -29.50
C GLU A 36 7.72 13.15 -28.21
N ILE A 37 8.85 12.58 -27.76
CA ILE A 37 8.86 11.60 -26.66
C ILE A 37 9.05 12.26 -25.29
N LEU A 38 9.95 13.23 -25.19
CA LEU A 38 10.25 13.95 -23.97
C LEU A 38 9.02 14.63 -23.33
N PRO A 39 8.17 15.39 -24.06
CA PRO A 39 7.02 16.05 -23.45
C PRO A 39 5.91 15.10 -22.99
N VAL A 40 5.77 13.91 -23.60
CA VAL A 40 4.70 12.93 -23.26
C VAL A 40 5.11 11.96 -22.16
N LEU A 41 6.40 11.82 -21.88
CA LEU A 41 6.96 10.97 -20.83
C LEU A 41 6.34 11.16 -19.44
N PRO A 42 6.18 12.40 -18.90
CA PRO A 42 5.57 12.59 -17.58
C PRO A 42 4.10 12.14 -17.53
N PHE A 43 3.36 12.31 -18.62
CA PHE A 43 2.00 11.81 -18.72
C PHE A 43 1.96 10.28 -18.74
N TRP A 44 2.85 9.64 -19.49
CA TRP A 44 2.98 8.18 -19.53
C TRP A 44 3.39 7.59 -18.17
N LEU A 45 4.27 8.27 -17.43
CA LEU A 45 4.62 7.89 -16.06
C LEU A 45 3.38 7.93 -15.16
N LEU A 46 2.57 8.98 -15.25
CA LEU A 46 1.32 9.08 -14.51
C LEU A 46 0.34 7.95 -14.86
N VAL A 47 0.17 7.63 -16.15
CA VAL A 47 -0.72 6.55 -16.62
C VAL A 47 -0.27 5.19 -16.11
N THR A 48 1.03 4.89 -16.18
CA THR A 48 1.60 3.63 -15.69
C THR A 48 1.52 3.53 -14.17
N PHE A 49 1.83 4.60 -13.45
CA PHE A 49 1.69 4.67 -12.00
C PHE A 49 0.23 4.50 -11.57
N GLY A 50 -0.71 5.16 -12.26
CA GLY A 50 -2.14 5.01 -12.03
C GLY A 50 -2.61 3.58 -12.26
N SER A 51 -2.24 2.97 -13.38
CA SER A 51 -2.59 1.58 -13.70
C SER A 51 -2.00 0.59 -12.69
N TYR A 52 -0.75 0.82 -12.26
CA TYR A 52 -0.11 0.02 -11.21
C TYR A 52 -0.81 0.17 -9.86
N SER A 53 -1.19 1.39 -9.49
CA SER A 53 -1.94 1.65 -8.25
C SER A 53 -3.31 0.97 -8.30
N LEU A 54 -4.04 1.05 -9.41
CA LEU A 54 -5.34 0.37 -9.55
C LEU A 54 -5.19 -1.15 -9.54
N GLY A 55 -4.18 -1.69 -10.22
CA GLY A 55 -3.93 -3.13 -10.25
C GLY A 55 -3.55 -3.69 -8.87
N SER A 56 -2.63 -3.02 -8.17
CA SER A 56 -2.20 -3.45 -6.83
C SER A 56 -3.31 -3.32 -5.79
N LEU A 57 -4.09 -2.23 -5.83
CA LEU A 57 -5.26 -2.07 -4.97
C LEU A 57 -6.39 -3.04 -5.33
N GLY A 58 -6.63 -3.28 -6.61
CA GLY A 58 -7.61 -4.24 -7.10
C GLY A 58 -7.27 -5.66 -6.66
N TRP A 59 -6.00 -6.06 -6.78
CA TRP A 59 -5.52 -7.35 -6.26
C TRP A 59 -5.70 -7.45 -4.74
N GLY A 60 -5.32 -6.40 -4.01
CA GLY A 60 -5.51 -6.35 -2.55
C GLY A 60 -6.97 -6.46 -2.14
N LEU A 61 -7.88 -5.76 -2.82
CA LEU A 61 -9.33 -5.82 -2.57
C LEU A 61 -9.91 -7.20 -2.87
N LEU A 62 -9.47 -7.86 -3.94
CA LEU A 62 -9.89 -9.23 -4.26
C LEU A 62 -9.45 -10.22 -3.17
N THR A 63 -8.22 -10.10 -2.67
CA THR A 63 -7.69 -10.96 -1.59
C THR A 63 -8.21 -10.59 -0.20
N PHE A 64 -8.73 -9.39 0.03
CA PHE A 64 -9.32 -9.01 1.33
C PHE A 64 -10.54 -9.86 1.72
N ASN A 65 -11.20 -10.51 0.74
CA ASN A 65 -12.28 -11.46 0.98
C ASN A 65 -11.80 -12.77 1.65
N ASP A 66 -10.50 -13.11 1.56
CA ASP A 66 -9.92 -14.29 2.23
C ASP A 66 -9.63 -14.07 3.74
N LYS A 67 -10.18 -13.02 4.36
CA LYS A 67 -10.03 -12.75 5.80
C LYS A 67 -11.09 -13.31 6.77
N PRO A 68 -12.01 -14.25 6.45
CA PRO A 68 -12.72 -14.95 7.52
C PRO A 68 -11.77 -15.83 8.36
N GLU A 69 -10.71 -16.38 7.76
CA GLU A 69 -9.82 -17.33 8.44
C GLU A 69 -9.01 -16.67 9.59
N ALA A 70 -8.59 -15.41 9.41
CA ALA A 70 -7.88 -14.66 10.47
C ALA A 70 -8.83 -14.24 11.60
N TYR A 71 -10.10 -13.99 11.29
CA TYR A 71 -11.14 -13.70 12.28
C TYR A 71 -11.46 -14.96 13.10
N ASP A 72 -11.61 -16.11 12.45
CA ASP A 72 -11.86 -17.40 13.11
C ASP A 72 -10.69 -17.85 14.00
N LYS A 73 -9.44 -17.57 13.60
CA LYS A 73 -8.28 -17.80 14.46
C LYS A 73 -8.30 -16.95 15.72
N LEU A 74 -8.59 -15.65 15.59
CA LEU A 74 -8.65 -14.75 16.73
C LEU A 74 -9.78 -15.15 17.69
N LEU A 75 -10.93 -15.59 17.18
CA LEU A 75 -12.02 -16.10 18.03
C LEU A 75 -11.62 -17.37 18.79
N ASN A 76 -10.93 -18.32 18.14
CA ASN A 76 -10.42 -19.52 18.81
C ASN A 76 -9.38 -19.17 19.90
N GLU A 77 -8.50 -18.20 19.65
CA GLU A 77 -7.53 -17.74 20.65
C GLU A 77 -8.22 -17.06 21.85
N ILE A 78 -9.32 -16.32 21.62
CA ILE A 78 -10.13 -15.72 22.70
C ILE A 78 -10.81 -16.80 23.54
N GLU A 79 -11.37 -17.83 22.91
CA GLU A 79 -12.05 -18.93 23.63
C GLU A 79 -11.07 -19.71 24.51
N GLN A 80 -9.86 -20.00 24.00
CA GLN A 80 -8.80 -20.63 24.78
C GLN A 80 -8.36 -19.75 25.96
N ALA A 81 -8.16 -18.46 25.75
CA ALA A 81 -7.82 -17.53 26.82
C ALA A 81 -8.92 -17.43 27.89
N LYS A 82 -10.21 -17.47 27.50
CA LYS A 82 -11.34 -17.50 28.45
C LYS A 82 -11.30 -18.75 29.34
N VAL A 83 -11.01 -19.92 28.77
CA VAL A 83 -10.89 -21.18 29.53
C VAL A 83 -9.71 -21.15 30.49
N GLU A 84 -8.54 -20.68 30.04
CA GLU A 84 -7.35 -20.55 30.90
C GLU A 84 -7.58 -19.57 32.07
N LEU A 85 -8.29 -18.46 31.82
CA LEU A 85 -8.65 -17.49 32.87
C LEU A 85 -9.65 -18.05 33.88
N ALA A 86 -10.62 -18.88 33.43
CA ALA A 86 -11.54 -19.58 34.30
C ALA A 86 -10.82 -20.61 35.19
N ASP A 87 -9.85 -21.34 34.65
CA ASP A 87 -8.99 -22.27 35.40
C ASP A 87 -8.09 -21.55 36.43
N MET A 88 -7.69 -20.30 36.14
CA MET A 88 -6.99 -19.42 37.09
C MET A 88 -7.90 -18.80 38.15
N GLY A 89 -9.20 -19.14 38.17
CA GLY A 89 -10.16 -18.71 39.20
C GLY A 89 -10.70 -17.30 39.01
N VAL A 90 -10.56 -16.71 37.82
CA VAL A 90 -11.13 -15.39 37.49
C VAL A 90 -12.53 -15.59 36.92
N THR A 91 -13.55 -15.03 37.59
CA THR A 91 -14.93 -15.04 37.10
C THR A 91 -15.08 -14.00 35.99
N ILE A 92 -15.26 -14.45 34.75
CA ILE A 92 -15.55 -13.59 33.60
C ILE A 92 -17.07 -13.39 33.54
N GLU A 93 -17.54 -12.15 33.72
CA GLU A 93 -18.93 -11.77 33.43
C GLU A 93 -19.04 -11.67 31.90
N ASP A 94 -19.93 -12.45 31.28
CA ASP A 94 -20.11 -12.44 29.82
C ASP A 94 -21.07 -11.30 29.48
N ASP A 95 -20.52 -10.12 29.22
CA ASP A 95 -21.21 -8.96 28.67
C ASP A 95 -21.59 -9.27 27.21
N GLY A 96 -22.78 -9.89 27.06
CA GLY A 96 -23.36 -10.42 25.84
C GLY A 96 -23.70 -9.42 24.74
N GLU A 97 -22.71 -8.63 24.30
CA GLU A 97 -22.83 -7.66 23.21
C GLU A 97 -22.36 -8.22 21.84
N GLY A 98 -22.08 -9.53 21.74
CA GLY A 98 -21.46 -10.12 20.55
C GLY A 98 -22.27 -11.15 19.74
N SER A 99 -23.49 -11.53 20.16
CA SER A 99 -24.23 -12.64 19.53
C SER A 99 -25.55 -12.22 18.85
N SER A 100 -26.04 -11.01 19.09
CA SER A 100 -27.40 -10.58 18.71
C SER A 100 -27.58 -10.22 17.23
N ASP A 101 -26.50 -9.97 16.48
CA ASP A 101 -26.57 -9.33 15.15
C ASP A 101 -26.41 -10.29 13.97
N MET A 102 -26.68 -11.58 14.16
CA MET A 102 -26.52 -12.63 13.12
C MET A 102 -27.78 -13.50 12.94
N VAL A 103 -28.98 -12.88 12.93
CA VAL A 103 -30.20 -13.44 12.33
C VAL A 103 -30.56 -12.65 11.07
#